data_AF-A0A8T4D547-F1
#
_entry.id   AF-A0A8T4D547-F1
#
_cell.length_a   1.000
_cell.length_b   1.000
_cell.length_c   1.000
_cell.angle_alpha   90.00
_cell.angle_beta   90.00
_cell.angle_gamma   90.00
#
_symmetry.space_group_name_H-M   'P 1'
#
loop_
_entity.id
_entity.type
_entity.pdbx_description
1 polymer ?
#
loop_
_entity_poly.entity_id
_entity_poly.type
_entity_poly.pdbx_seq_one_letter_code
_entity_poly.pdbx_strand_id
1 'polypeptide(L)'
;MELTETERLMLVQKKEEICELTLWILDNAPISQNQAEFKKKITTILSLVSTIASYTKSRNMNIDRLDDLANIIFSQLGLHSVVVECMLEVFCNLVNSIRFDFTRKDFKIIIPKIDLSIFRAK
;
A
#
# COMPACT_ATOMS: atom_id res chain seq x y z
N MET A 1 12.29 -12.29 -17.29
CA MET A 1 13.23 -12.71 -16.25
C MET A 1 12.42 -13.65 -15.39
N GLU A 2 12.85 -14.91 -15.30
CA GLU A 2 12.26 -15.85 -14.34
C GLU A 2 12.79 -15.47 -12.96
N LEU A 3 11.90 -15.37 -11.97
CA LEU A 3 12.30 -15.11 -10.59
C LEU A 3 12.99 -16.34 -10.00
N THR A 4 14.15 -16.13 -9.40
CA THR A 4 14.84 -17.09 -8.55
C THR A 4 14.02 -17.41 -7.29
N GLU A 5 14.31 -18.54 -6.65
CA GLU A 5 13.67 -18.92 -5.39
C GLU A 5 13.92 -17.89 -4.27
N THR A 6 15.14 -17.34 -4.22
CA THR A 6 15.51 -16.26 -3.29
C THR A 6 14.68 -15.01 -3.51
N GLU A 7 14.48 -14.58 -4.77
CA GLU A 7 13.63 -13.42 -5.08
C GLU A 7 12.17 -13.69 -4.71
N ARG A 8 11.66 -14.91 -4.97
CA ARG A 8 10.29 -15.27 -4.57
C ARG A 8 10.11 -15.18 -3.05
N LEU A 9 11.04 -15.75 -2.28
CA LEU A 9 11.00 -15.69 -0.81
C LEU A 9 11.07 -14.25 -0.31
N MET A 10 11.96 -13.44 -0.88
CA MET A 10 12.07 -12.02 -0.55
C MET A 10 10.75 -11.27 -0.81
N LEU A 11 10.07 -11.55 -1.93
CA LEU A 11 8.79 -10.91 -2.27
C LEU A 11 7.66 -11.33 -1.32
N VAL A 12 7.67 -12.59 -0.85
CA VAL A 12 6.73 -13.07 0.18
C VAL A 12 6.97 -12.33 1.50
N GLN A 13 8.23 -12.23 1.95
CA GLN A 13 8.58 -11.51 3.18
C GLN A 13 8.15 -10.03 3.12
N LYS A 14 8.34 -9.37 1.98
CA LYS A 14 7.87 -7.98 1.80
C LYS A 14 6.36 -7.84 1.88
N LYS A 15 5.61 -8.85 1.44
CA LYS A 15 4.15 -8.88 1.57
C LYS A 15 3.72 -9.06 3.04
N GLU A 16 4.43 -9.90 3.79
CA GLU A 16 4.21 -10.07 5.23
C GLU A 16 4.50 -8.76 5.98
N GLU A 17 5.61 -8.09 5.65
CA GLU A 17 5.96 -6.78 6.21
C GLU A 17 4.89 -5.72 5.92
N ILE A 18 4.36 -5.68 4.69
CA ILE A 18 3.22 -4.83 4.34
C ILE A 18 2.01 -5.12 5.26
N CYS A 19 1.69 -6.40 5.47
CA CYS A 19 0.58 -6.81 6.32
C CYS A 19 0.78 -6.32 7.76
N GLU A 20 1.96 -6.53 8.33
CA GLU A 20 2.30 -6.06 9.69
C GLU A 20 2.19 -4.54 9.83
N LEU A 21 2.69 -3.79 8.84
CA LEU A 21 2.61 -2.33 8.85
C LEU A 21 1.17 -1.82 8.75
N THR A 22 0.32 -2.47 7.94
CA THR A 22 -1.09 -2.10 7.83
C THR A 22 -1.88 -2.43 9.10
N LEU A 23 -1.63 -3.58 9.74
CA LEU A 23 -2.23 -3.91 11.04
C LEU A 23 -1.83 -2.88 12.09
N TRP A 24 -0.55 -2.52 12.14
CA TRP A 24 -0.09 -1.47 13.04
C TRP A 24 -0.83 -0.15 12.81
N ILE A 25 -1.03 0.27 11.55
CA ILE A 25 -1.78 1.50 11.23
C ILE A 25 -3.23 1.41 11.74
N LEU A 26 -3.90 0.28 11.56
CA LEU A 26 -5.28 0.09 11.98
C LEU A 26 -5.44 0.07 13.51
N ASP A 27 -4.46 -0.51 14.22
CA ASP A 27 -4.54 -0.70 15.68
C ASP A 27 -4.13 0.55 16.49
N ASN A 28 -3.41 1.51 15.90
CA ASN A 28 -2.74 2.59 16.65
C ASN A 28 -3.49 3.95 16.64
N ALA A 29 -4.82 3.93 16.72
CA ALA A 29 -5.61 5.13 16.98
C ALA A 29 -5.47 5.62 18.45
N PRO A 30 -5.47 6.94 18.74
CA PRO A 30 -5.76 8.06 17.85
C PRO A 30 -4.52 8.62 17.10
N ILE A 31 -4.73 8.93 15.83
CA ILE A 31 -3.71 9.33 14.84
C ILE A 31 -2.99 10.63 15.21
N SER A 32 -3.70 11.55 15.90
CA SER A 32 -3.21 12.91 16.16
C SER A 32 -1.92 12.96 16.97
N GLN A 33 -1.63 11.92 17.78
CA GLN A 33 -0.44 11.85 18.62
C GLN A 33 0.78 11.24 17.91
N ASN A 34 0.56 10.46 16.85
CA ASN A 34 1.59 9.63 16.21
C ASN A 34 1.76 9.93 14.71
N GLN A 35 1.41 11.13 14.26
CA GLN A 35 1.37 11.49 12.84
C GLN A 35 2.67 11.16 12.08
N ALA A 36 3.83 11.38 12.70
CA ALA A 36 5.12 11.07 12.11
C ALA A 36 5.33 9.57 11.88
N GLU A 37 4.90 8.73 12.82
CA GLU A 37 4.96 7.27 12.68
C GLU A 37 3.99 6.78 11.60
N PHE A 38 2.75 7.28 11.56
CA PHE A 38 1.82 6.97 10.46
C PHE A 38 2.41 7.32 9.09
N LYS A 39 2.98 8.52 8.94
CA LYS A 39 3.65 8.95 7.70
C LYS A 39 4.79 8.01 7.33
N LYS A 40 5.66 7.66 8.29
CA LYS A 40 6.79 6.76 8.08
C LYS A 40 6.31 5.39 7.60
N LYS A 41 5.31 4.81 8.26
CA LYS A 41 4.78 3.47 7.95
C LYS A 41 4.11 3.43 6.58
N ILE A 42 3.33 4.45 6.22
CA ILE A 42 2.74 4.59 4.87
C ILE A 42 3.85 4.69 3.81
N THR A 43 4.88 5.51 4.03
CA THR A 43 6.01 5.62 3.10
C THR A 43 6.75 4.30 2.93
N THR A 44 6.96 3.55 4.02
CA THR A 44 7.56 2.21 3.97
C THR A 44 6.71 1.27 3.13
N ILE A 45 5.38 1.26 3.33
CA ILE A 45 4.46 0.45 2.52
C ILE A 45 4.57 0.81 1.04
N LEU A 46 4.54 2.09 0.67
CA LEU A 46 4.66 2.53 -0.73
C LEU A 46 5.99 2.08 -1.35
N SER A 47 7.08 2.16 -0.59
CA SER A 47 8.40 1.68 -1.03
C SER A 47 8.42 0.17 -1.25
N LEU A 48 7.80 -0.61 -0.35
CA LEU A 48 7.68 -2.06 -0.49
C LEU A 48 6.84 -2.44 -1.72
N VAL A 49 5.68 -1.79 -1.91
CA VAL A 49 4.83 -2.00 -3.09
C VAL A 49 5.57 -1.66 -4.37
N SER A 50 6.27 -0.52 -4.41
CA SER A 50 7.08 -0.10 -5.55
C SER A 50 8.21 -1.08 -5.85
N THR A 51 8.88 -1.56 -4.81
CA THR A 51 9.92 -2.58 -4.92
C THR A 51 9.33 -3.85 -5.54
N ILE A 52 8.22 -4.36 -5.01
CA ILE A 52 7.59 -5.57 -5.54
C ILE A 52 7.13 -5.35 -6.99
N ALA A 53 6.55 -4.20 -7.32
CA ALA A 53 6.12 -3.86 -8.67
C ALA A 53 7.26 -3.79 -9.69
N SER A 54 8.48 -3.43 -9.26
CA SER A 54 9.66 -3.40 -10.12
C SER A 54 10.06 -4.78 -10.65
N TYR A 55 9.69 -5.86 -9.94
CA TYR A 55 9.93 -7.25 -10.39
C TYR A 55 8.96 -7.72 -11.47
N THR A 56 8.02 -6.87 -11.89
CA THR A 56 6.98 -7.21 -12.85
C THR A 56 7.31 -6.57 -14.19
N LYS A 57 7.05 -7.29 -15.28
CA LYS A 57 7.13 -6.71 -16.62
C LYS A 57 5.94 -5.81 -16.96
N SER A 58 4.92 -5.77 -16.10
CA SER A 58 3.69 -5.03 -16.36
C SER A 58 3.91 -3.55 -16.06
N ARG A 59 4.01 -2.74 -17.13
CA ARG A 59 4.07 -1.27 -17.06
C ARG A 59 2.81 -0.60 -16.52
N ASN A 60 1.75 -1.35 -16.23
CA ASN A 60 0.41 -0.82 -15.94
C ASN A 60 -0.03 -1.02 -14.47
N MET A 61 0.92 -1.04 -13.52
CA MET A 61 0.54 -0.89 -12.11
C MET A 61 0.33 0.57 -11.81
N ASN A 62 -0.92 0.93 -11.56
CA ASN A 62 -1.31 2.30 -11.25
C ASN A 62 -0.97 2.61 -9.78
N ILE A 63 0.34 2.56 -9.46
CA ILE A 63 0.89 2.88 -8.13
C ILE A 63 0.75 4.38 -7.86
N ASP A 64 0.71 5.20 -8.90
CA ASP A 64 0.47 6.65 -8.79
C ASP A 64 -0.80 6.96 -7.98
N ARG A 65 -1.85 6.13 -8.08
CA ARG A 65 -3.07 6.28 -7.26
C ARG A 65 -2.85 6.02 -5.76
N LEU A 66 -1.91 5.15 -5.42
CA LEU A 66 -1.52 4.90 -4.03
C LEU A 66 -0.76 6.10 -3.47
N ASP A 67 0.12 6.69 -4.27
CA ASP A 67 0.85 7.92 -3.91
C ASP A 67 -0.11 9.10 -3.73
N ASP A 68 -1.08 9.26 -4.64
CA ASP A 68 -2.13 10.28 -4.53
C ASP A 68 -2.92 10.12 -3.23
N LEU A 69 -3.37 8.90 -2.91
CA LEU A 69 -4.11 8.63 -1.68
C LEU A 69 -3.27 8.90 -0.43
N ALA A 70 -2.00 8.49 -0.43
CA ALA A 70 -1.08 8.77 0.67
C ALA A 70 -0.86 10.27 0.87
N ASN A 71 -0.72 11.04 -0.20
CA ASN A 71 -0.58 12.50 -0.13
C ASN A 71 -1.83 13.17 0.45
N ILE A 72 -3.03 12.70 0.07
CA ILE A 72 -4.29 13.17 0.68
C ILE A 72 -4.28 12.87 2.18
N ILE A 73 -3.98 11.63 2.58
CA ILE A 73 -3.88 11.25 3.99
C ILE A 73 -2.88 12.14 4.73
N PHE A 74 -1.69 12.39 4.17
CA PHE A 74 -0.64 13.21 4.77
C PHE A 74 -1.04 14.67 4.99
N SER A 75 -1.84 15.22 4.07
CA SER A 75 -2.36 16.59 4.17
C SER A 75 -3.43 16.72 5.27
N GLN A 76 -4.14 15.63 5.57
CA GLN A 76 -5.26 15.61 6.51
C GLN A 76 -4.88 15.05 7.89
N LEU A 77 -3.73 14.38 8.03
CA LEU A 77 -3.26 13.72 9.28
C LEU A 77 -3.21 14.63 10.52
N GLY A 78 -3.13 15.96 10.33
CA GLY A 78 -3.20 16.96 11.41
C GLY A 78 -4.61 17.34 11.84
N LEU A 79 -5.62 16.98 11.06
CA LEU A 79 -7.02 17.23 11.32
C LEU A 79 -7.61 15.96 11.93
N HIS A 80 -7.91 16.00 13.24
CA HIS A 80 -8.57 14.89 13.90
C HIS A 80 -9.98 14.73 13.32
N SER A 81 -10.13 13.79 12.38
CA SER A 81 -11.41 13.56 11.70
C SER A 81 -11.59 12.09 11.38
N VAL A 82 -12.83 11.63 11.51
CA VAL A 82 -13.29 10.29 11.10
C VAL A 82 -12.95 10.02 9.63
N VAL A 83 -12.88 11.08 8.81
CA VAL A 83 -12.52 10.99 7.39
C VAL A 83 -11.09 10.46 7.22
N VAL A 84 -10.13 10.91 8.03
CA VAL A 84 -8.73 10.44 7.96
C VAL A 84 -8.62 8.97 8.36
N GLU A 85 -9.35 8.57 9.41
CA GLU A 85 -9.43 7.17 9.85
C GLU A 85 -9.99 6.28 8.73
N CYS A 86 -11.10 6.68 8.09
CA CYS A 86 -11.64 5.96 6.94
C CYS A 86 -10.65 5.90 5.76
N MET A 87 -9.92 6.98 5.47
CA MET A 87 -8.92 6.99 4.39
C MET A 87 -7.74 6.04 4.69
N LEU A 88 -7.28 5.97 5.94
CA LEU A 88 -6.25 5.02 6.36
C LEU A 88 -6.72 3.57 6.24
N GLU A 89 -7.97 3.30 6.63
CA GLU A 89 -8.58 1.98 6.47
C GLU A 89 -8.66 1.59 4.99
N VAL A 90 -9.12 2.50 4.12
CA VAL A 90 -9.16 2.29 2.67
C VAL A 90 -7.75 2.06 2.11
N PHE A 91 -6.76 2.83 2.55
CA PHE A 91 -5.37 2.63 2.14
C PHE A 91 -4.86 1.24 2.53
N CYS A 92 -5.06 0.83 3.79
CA CYS A 92 -4.62 -0.48 4.28
C CYS A 92 -5.30 -1.64 3.54
N ASN A 93 -6.62 -1.54 3.34
CA ASN A 93 -7.39 -2.53 2.59
C ASN A 93 -6.93 -2.62 1.14
N LEU A 94 -6.67 -1.48 0.49
CA LEU A 94 -6.19 -1.45 -0.88
C LEU A 94 -4.84 -2.14 -1.01
N VAL A 95 -3.88 -1.79 -0.15
CA VAL A 95 -2.55 -2.38 -0.18
C VAL A 95 -2.59 -3.88 0.10
N ASN A 96 -3.35 -4.33 1.11
CA ASN A 96 -3.47 -5.76 1.42
C ASN A 96 -4.22 -6.56 0.35
N SER A 97 -5.07 -5.92 -0.44
CA SER A 97 -5.79 -6.55 -1.54
C SER A 97 -4.93 -6.77 -2.79
N ILE A 98 -3.70 -6.23 -2.82
CA ILE A 98 -2.74 -6.48 -3.91
C ILE A 98 -2.37 -7.97 -3.89
N ARG A 99 -2.71 -8.66 -4.98
CA ARG A 99 -2.39 -10.08 -5.15
C ARG A 99 -1.12 -10.23 -5.98
N PHE A 100 -0.21 -11.06 -5.50
CA PHE A 100 1.03 -11.41 -6.17
C PHE A 100 0.92 -12.88 -6.60
N ASP A 101 0.63 -13.11 -7.88
CA ASP A 101 0.52 -14.45 -8.48
C ASP A 101 1.88 -14.87 -9.06
N PHE A 102 2.51 -15.80 -8.35
CA PHE A 102 3.76 -16.44 -8.77
C PHE A 102 3.46 -17.63 -9.68
N THR A 103 3.56 -17.45 -10.99
CA THR A 103 3.48 -18.60 -11.91
C THR A 103 4.85 -19.27 -12.07
N ARG A 104 4.89 -20.48 -12.66
CA ARG A 104 6.15 -21.21 -12.89
C ARG A 104 7.13 -20.46 -13.81
N LYS A 105 6.64 -19.56 -14.68
CA LYS A 105 7.46 -18.81 -15.65
C LYS A 105 7.42 -17.29 -15.51
N ASP A 106 6.39 -16.73 -14.87
CA ASP A 106 6.18 -15.29 -14.77
C ASP A 106 5.63 -14.86 -13.40
N PHE A 107 5.87 -13.59 -13.07
CA PHE A 107 5.32 -12.92 -11.91
C PHE A 107 4.25 -11.94 -12.37
N LYS A 108 3.00 -12.13 -11.90
CA LYS A 108 1.89 -11.22 -12.17
C LYS A 108 1.46 -10.58 -10.86
N ILE A 109 1.37 -9.26 -10.82
CA ILE A 109 0.67 -8.59 -9.72
C ILE A 109 -0.67 -8.14 -10.26
N ILE A 110 -1.70 -8.46 -9.49
CA ILE A 110 -3.07 -8.04 -9.70
C ILE A 110 -3.35 -7.04 -8.59
N ILE A 111 -3.24 -5.76 -8.93
CA ILE A 111 -3.77 -4.68 -8.09
C ILE A 111 -5.27 -4.58 -8.44
N PRO A 112 -6.19 -4.80 -7.48
CA PRO A 112 -7.60 -4.63 -7.76
C PRO A 112 -7.88 -3.19 -8.18
N LYS A 113 -8.70 -3.03 -9.24
CA LYS A 113 -9.17 -1.72 -9.67
C LYS A 113 -10.10 -1.17 -8.60
N ILE A 114 -9.59 -0.26 -7.78
CA ILE A 114 -10.41 0.47 -6.82
C ILE A 114 -10.81 1.81 -7.44
N ASP A 115 -12.12 2.04 -7.46
CA ASP A 115 -12.69 3.29 -7.90
C ASP A 115 -12.64 4.29 -6.75
N LEU A 116 -11.60 5.14 -6.77
CA LEU A 116 -11.43 6.24 -5.82
C LEU A 116 -12.21 7.49 -6.23
N SER A 117 -13.11 7.41 -7.22
CA SER A 117 -13.94 8.56 -7.65
C SER A 117 -14.77 9.17 -6.52
N ILE A 118 -15.08 8.39 -5.49
CA ILE A 118 -15.71 8.85 -4.24
C ILE A 118 -14.89 9.87 -3.44
N PHE A 119 -13.57 9.93 -3.63
CA PHE A 119 -12.68 10.90 -2.98
C PHE A 119 -12.34 12.10 -3.88
N ARG A 120 -12.87 12.17 -5.11
CA ARG A 120 -12.79 13.40 -5.91
C ARG A 120 -13.73 14.43 -5.30
N ALA A 121 -13.17 15.25 -4.42
CA ALA A 121 -13.80 16.49 -3.99
C ALA A 121 -14.11 17.35 -5.23
N LYS A 122 -15.36 17.80 -5.31
CA LYS A 122 -15.79 18.87 -6.21
C LYS A 122 -15.43 20.21 -5.62
#